data_AF-A0A533Z9S2-F1
#
_entry.id   AF-A0A533Z9S2-F1
#
_cell.length_a   1.000
_cell.length_b   1.000
_cell.length_c   1.000
_cell.angle_alpha   90.00
_cell.angle_beta   90.00
_cell.angle_gamma   90.00
#
_symmetry.space_group_name_H-M   'P 1'
#
loop_
_entity.id
_entity.type
_entity.pdbx_description
1 polymer ?
#
loop_
_entity_poly.entity_id
_entity_poly.type
_entity_poly.pdbx_seq_one_letter_code
_entity_poly.pdbx_strand_id
1 'polypeptide(L)' 'VEAIERCWVKVQTDRAAPQEVLLNPGDRVKWKAQERLALTLGNAGGVRVMLNGKLQGPFGARGQVVREIVFTP' A
#
# COMPACT_ATOMS: atom_id res chain seq x y z
N VAL A 1 -1.59 4.87 3.01
CA VAL A 1 -0.25 4.27 3.24
C VAL A 1 0.69 5.39 3.65
N GLU A 2 1.46 5.18 4.71
CA GLU A 2 2.51 6.06 5.20
C GLU A 2 3.85 5.33 5.10
N ALA A 3 4.87 5.99 4.56
CA ALA A 3 6.21 5.43 4.45
C ALA A 3 7.05 5.75 5.69
N ILE A 4 7.58 4.71 6.34
CA ILE A 4 8.63 4.80 7.36
C ILE A 4 10.01 4.72 6.69
N GLU A 5 10.12 3.89 5.66
CA GLU A 5 11.27 3.79 4.78
C GLU A 5 10.84 3.99 3.32
N ARG A 6 11.80 4.22 2.43
CA ARG A 6 11.50 4.32 1.00
C ARG A 6 10.80 3.04 0.52
N CYS A 7 9.67 3.21 -0.17
CA CYS A 7 8.87 2.10 -0.66
C CYS A 7 8.22 2.48 -2.00
N TRP A 8 8.44 1.65 -3.01
CA TRP A 8 7.61 1.68 -4.22
C TRP A 8 6.27 1.00 -3.90
N VAL A 9 5.18 1.65 -4.25
CA VAL A 9 3.82 1.15 -4.06
C VAL A 9 3.11 1.15 -5.40
N LYS A 10 2.59 -0.01 -5.78
CA LYS A 10 1.62 -0.14 -6.87
C LYS A 10 0.24 -0.36 -6.26
N VAL A 11 -0.74 0.38 -6.75
CA VAL A 11 -2.14 0.28 -6.33
C VAL A 11 -3.03 0.09 -7.54
N GLN A 12 -4.09 -0.70 -7.38
CA GLN A 12 -5.19 -0.74 -8.32
C GLN A 12 -6.50 -0.59 -7.54
N THR A 13 -7.27 0.44 -7.88
CA THR A 13 -8.59 0.70 -7.29
C THR A 13 -9.67 0.34 -8.27
N ASP A 14 -10.60 -0.50 -7.85
CA ASP A 14 -11.75 -0.97 -8.62
C ASP A 14 -11.32 -1.48 -10.01
N ARG A 15 -11.89 -0.93 -11.08
CA ARG A 15 -11.57 -1.25 -12.47
C ARG A 15 -10.58 -0.28 -13.12
N ALA A 16 -10.01 0.65 -12.34
CA ALA A 16 -9.05 1.61 -12.86
C ALA A 16 -7.72 0.94 -13.23
N ALA A 17 -6.97 1.60 -14.11
CA ALA A 17 -5.60 1.19 -14.41
C ALA A 17 -4.72 1.28 -13.15
N PRO A 18 -3.75 0.37 -12.96
CA PRO A 18 -2.83 0.45 -11.84
C PRO A 18 -2.02 1.75 -11.86
N GLN A 19 -1.80 2.31 -10.66
CA GLN A 19 -0.95 3.46 -10.44
C GLN A 19 0.26 3.06 -9.60
N GLU A 20 1.39 3.72 -9.83
CA GLU A 20 2.63 3.45 -9.13
C GLU A 20 3.20 4.74 -8.54
N VAL A 21 3.71 4.67 -7.32
CA VAL A 21 4.33 5.79 -6.63
C VAL A 21 5.54 5.32 -5.84
N LEU A 22 6.62 6.10 -5.87
CA LEU A 22 7.74 5.94 -4.95
C LEU A 22 7.55 6.89 -3.78
N LEU A 23 7.39 6.32 -2.58
CA LEU A 23 7.25 7.08 -1.34
C LEU A 23 8.61 7.16 -0.64
N ASN A 24 8.99 8.34 -0.17
CA ASN A 24 10.11 8.58 0.73
C ASN A 24 9.64 8.54 2.21
N PRO A 25 10.54 8.36 3.18
CA PRO A 25 10.18 8.41 4.60
C PRO A 25 9.39 9.68 4.96
N GLY A 26 8.25 9.50 5.63
CA GLY A 26 7.32 10.58 5.99
C GLY A 26 6.20 10.82 4.97
N ASP A 27 6.34 10.34 3.73
CA ASP A 27 5.30 10.51 2.71
C ASP A 27 4.03 9.75 3.07
N ARG A 28 2.89 10.36 2.76
CA ARG A 28 1.56 9.80 2.99
C ARG A 28 0.71 9.92 1.74
N VAL A 29 0.11 8.80 1.36
CA VAL A 29 -0.81 8.75 0.22
C VAL A 29 -2.07 7.99 0.60
N LYS A 30 -3.20 8.45 0.08
CA LYS A 30 -4.51 7.86 0.31
C LYS A 30 -5.15 7.53 -1.04
N TRP A 31 -5.74 6.35 -1.11
CA TRP A 31 -6.56 5.92 -2.22
C TRP A 31 -7.95 5.59 -1.71
N LYS A 32 -8.94 5.74 -2.58
CA LYS A 32 -10.33 5.37 -2.32
C LYS A 32 -10.73 4.36 -3.39
N ALA A 33 -11.45 3.33 -2.97
CA ALA A 33 -12.03 2.31 -3.83
C ALA A 33 -13.42 1.95 -3.30
N GLN A 34 -14.33 1.51 -4.16
CA GLN A 34 -15.69 1.14 -3.79
C GLN A 34 -15.89 -0.37 -3.69
N GLU A 35 -15.25 -1.15 -4.58
CA GLU A 35 -15.41 -2.60 -4.71
C GLU A 35 -14.14 -3.34 -4.28
N ARG A 36 -12.96 -2.86 -4.71
CA ARG A 36 -11.70 -3.58 -4.53
C ARG A 36 -10.50 -2.64 -4.52
N LEU A 37 -9.57 -2.86 -3.60
CA LEU A 37 -8.27 -2.19 -3.59
C LEU A 37 -7.16 -3.23 -3.51
N ALA A 38 -6.34 -3.32 -4.56
CA ALA A 38 -5.17 -4.20 -4.59
C ALA A 38 -3.89 -3.38 -4.45
N LEU A 39 -2.99 -3.81 -3.54
CA LEU A 39 -1.71 -3.18 -3.29
C LEU A 39 -0.55 -4.14 -3.55
N THR A 40 0.54 -3.61 -4.07
CA THR A 40 1.86 -4.23 -4.03
C THR A 40 2.81 -3.25 -3.36
N LEU A 41 3.59 -3.75 -2.40
CA LEU A 41 4.55 -2.99 -1.62
C LEU A 41 5.96 -3.51 -1.96
N GLY A 42 6.84 -2.64 -2.45
CA GLY A 42 8.23 -2.96 -2.76
C GLY A 42 9.13 -3.07 -1.53
N ASN A 43 8.72 -2.46 -0.42
CA ASN A 43 9.34 -2.57 0.89
C ASN A 43 8.24 -2.64 1.96
N ALA A 44 7.67 -3.83 2.15
CA ALA A 44 6.47 -4.03 2.96
C ALA A 44 6.67 -3.73 4.46
N GLY A 45 7.86 -4.01 5.00
CA GLY A 45 8.22 -3.62 6.37
C GLY A 45 8.49 -2.12 6.54
N GLY A 46 8.65 -1.38 5.43
CA GLY A 46 8.93 0.05 5.41
C GLY A 46 7.69 0.94 5.39
N VAL A 47 6.47 0.40 5.51
CA VAL A 47 5.24 1.18 5.42
C VAL A 47 4.23 0.82 6.51
N ARG A 48 3.41 1.79 6.89
CA ARG A 48 2.16 1.59 7.64
C ARG A 48 0.99 1.70 6.68
N VAL A 49 0.20 0.65 6.59
CA VAL A 49 -1.02 0.64 5.78
C VAL A 49 -2.21 0.79 6.73
N MET A 50 -3.13 1.69 6.40
CA MET A 50 -4.36 1.88 7.15
C MET A 50 -5.54 1.69 6.19
N LEU A 51 -6.53 0.94 6.64
CA LEU A 51 -7.83 0.81 5.99
C LEU A 51 -8.90 1.27 6.96
N ASN A 52 -9.67 2.29 6.59
CA ASN A 52 -10.78 2.82 7.39
C ASN A 52 -10.40 3.12 8.86
N GLY A 53 -9.22 3.71 9.07
CA GLY A 53 -8.70 4.06 10.40
C GLY A 53 -8.01 2.91 11.14
N LYS A 54 -8.12 1.66 10.67
CA LYS A 54 -7.48 0.50 11.29
C LYS A 54 -6.15 0.17 10.61
N LEU A 55 -5.10 0.01 11.43
CA LEU A 55 -3.80 -0.47 10.96
C LEU A 55 -3.93 -1.87 10.34
N GLN A 56 -3.33 -2.04 9.18
CA GLN A 56 -3.26 -3.30 8.44
C GLN A 56 -1.79 -3.73 8.36
N GLY A 57 -1.53 -5.00 8.69
CA GLY A 57 -0.18 -5.55 8.69
C GLY A 57 0.51 -5.53 10.06
N PRO A 58 1.84 -5.77 10.12
CA PRO A 58 2.79 -5.70 9.01
C PRO A 58 2.56 -6.74 7.92
N PHE A 59 2.80 -6.37 6.66
CA PHE A 59 2.60 -7.26 5.50
C PHE A 59 3.84 -8.07 5.13
N GLY A 60 5.02 -7.65 5.60
CA GLY A 60 6.28 -8.34 5.34
C GLY A 60 7.43 -7.70 6.11
N ALA A 61 8.60 -8.31 5.97
CA ALA A 61 9.84 -7.80 6.55
C ALA A 61 10.36 -6.56 5.81
N ARG A 62 11.37 -5.90 6.40
CA ARG A 62 12.10 -4.81 5.75
C ARG A 62 12.73 -5.28 4.43
N GLY A 63 12.55 -4.50 3.36
CA GLY A 63 13.03 -4.80 2.01
C GLY A 63 12.23 -5.86 1.26
N GLN A 64 11.25 -6.51 1.90
CA GLN A 64 10.46 -7.56 1.26
C GLN A 64 9.43 -6.94 0.31
N VAL A 65 9.38 -7.49 -0.91
CA VAL A 65 8.29 -7.20 -1.86
C VAL A 65 7.10 -8.10 -1.53
N VAL A 66 5.93 -7.51 -1.35
CA VAL A 66 4.66 -8.22 -1.13
C VAL A 66 3.67 -7.76 -2.19
N ARG A 67 3.09 -8.72 -2.93
CA ARG A 67 2.21 -8.46 -4.07
C ARG A 67 0.76 -8.80 -3.73
N GLU A 68 -0.16 -8.17 -4.44
CA GLU A 68 -1.59 -8.50 -4.43
C GLU A 68 -2.25 -8.55 -3.04
N ILE A 69 -1.93 -7.59 -2.18
CA ILE A 69 -2.67 -7.36 -0.93
C ILE A 69 -4.02 -6.78 -1.30
N VAL A 70 -5.09 -7.56 -1.12
CA VAL A 70 -6.44 -7.18 -1.55
C VAL A 70 -7.30 -6.80 -0.36
N PHE A 71 -7.99 -5.67 -0.50
CA PHE A 71 -9.07 -5.26 0.38
C PHE A 71 -10.37 -5.17 -0.42
N THR A 72 -11.43 -5.71 0.15
CA THR A 72 -12.82 -5.52 -0.27
C THR A 72 -13.58 -4.93 0.93
N PRO A 73 -14.70 -4.21 0.69
CA PRO A 73 -15.60 -3.77 1.77
C PRO A 73 -15.97 -4.88 2.75
#